data_AF-A0A2W6B0C3-F1
#
_entry.id   AF-A0A2W6B0C3-F1
#
_cell.length_a   1.000
_cell.length_b   1.000
_cell.length_c   1.000
_cell.angle_alpha   90.00
_cell.angle_beta   90.00
_cell.angle_gamma   90.00
#
_symmetry.space_group_name_H-M   'P 1'
#
loop_
_entity.id
_entity.type
_entity.pdbx_description
1 polymer ?
#
loop_
_entity_poly.entity_id
_entity_poly.type
_entity_poly.pdbx_seq_one_letter_code
_entity_poly.pdbx_strand_id
1 'polypeptide(L)'
;MKMKSALALVILSLFMTSPALSQSDPRSQQQLACEDDAYRLCPDEIPDEARVASCMARQKSKLSPGCRAMFAPSPRHRAGR
;
A
#
# COMPACT_ATOMS: atom_id res chain seq x y z
N MET A 1 -59.49 -1.45 -6.07
CA MET A 1 -58.52 -0.59 -6.81
C MET A 1 -57.82 0.40 -5.87
N LYS A 2 -57.04 -0.11 -4.91
CA LYS A 2 -56.19 0.69 -4.00
C LYS A 2 -54.73 0.47 -4.42
N MET A 3 -54.30 1.20 -5.44
CA MET A 3 -52.99 1.04 -6.08
C MET A 3 -52.45 2.42 -6.51
N LYS A 4 -52.41 3.37 -5.58
CA LYS A 4 -51.83 4.71 -5.83
C LYS A 4 -50.57 4.99 -5.00
N SER A 5 -50.24 4.13 -4.02
CA SER A 5 -49.05 4.31 -3.17
C SER A 5 -47.83 3.50 -3.62
N ALA A 6 -47.92 2.73 -4.71
CA ALA A 6 -46.79 1.91 -5.17
C ALA A 6 -45.80 2.67 -6.07
N LEU A 7 -46.17 3.84 -6.59
CA LEU A 7 -45.30 4.60 -7.50
C LEU A 7 -44.24 5.46 -6.77
N ALA A 8 -44.42 5.73 -5.47
CA ALA A 8 -43.54 6.62 -4.72
C ALA A 8 -42.31 5.94 -4.09
N LEU A 9 -42.26 4.60 -4.06
CA LEU A 9 -41.19 3.85 -3.37
C LEU A 9 -40.06 3.35 -4.29
N VAL A 10 -40.18 3.52 -5.61
CA VAL A 10 -39.18 3.02 -6.59
C VAL A 10 -38.05 4.03 -6.84
N ILE A 11 -38.17 5.28 -6.35
CA ILE A 11 -37.30 6.39 -6.78
C ILE A 11 -36.11 6.64 -5.83
N LEU A 12 -36.07 6.08 -4.61
CA LEU A 12 -35.11 6.54 -3.59
C LEU A 12 -33.96 5.58 -3.23
N SER A 13 -33.84 4.40 -3.83
CA SER A 13 -32.89 3.38 -3.34
C SER A 13 -31.71 3.03 -4.25
N LEU A 14 -31.47 3.75 -5.37
CA LEU A 14 -30.34 3.43 -6.27
C LEU A 14 -29.05 4.27 -6.10
N PHE A 15 -28.90 5.03 -5.02
CA PHE A 15 -27.67 5.83 -4.78
C PHE A 15 -26.77 5.30 -3.66
N MET A 16 -26.56 3.99 -3.59
CA MET A 16 -25.43 3.41 -2.83
C MET A 16 -24.30 2.97 -3.77
N THR A 17 -23.84 3.90 -4.62
CA THR A 17 -22.47 3.82 -5.16
C THR A 17 -21.53 4.11 -3.99
N SER A 18 -21.08 3.05 -3.34
CA SER A 18 -19.95 3.15 -2.43
C SER A 18 -18.74 3.54 -3.29
N PRO A 19 -18.06 4.67 -3.05
CA PRO A 19 -16.70 4.78 -3.52
C PRO A 19 -15.94 3.72 -2.72
N ALA A 20 -15.66 2.58 -3.35
CA ALA A 20 -14.59 1.72 -2.88
C ALA A 20 -13.39 2.65 -2.72
N LEU A 21 -12.96 2.87 -1.48
CA LEU A 21 -11.75 3.62 -1.21
C LEU A 21 -10.67 2.91 -2.00
N SER A 22 -10.27 3.50 -3.13
CA SER A 22 -9.08 3.15 -3.86
C SER A 22 -7.96 3.21 -2.83
N GLN A 23 -7.59 2.05 -2.31
CA GLN A 23 -6.34 1.88 -1.60
C GLN A 23 -5.29 2.14 -2.66
N SER A 24 -4.92 3.41 -2.84
CA SER A 24 -3.69 3.79 -3.49
C SER A 24 -2.62 3.04 -2.73
N ASP A 25 -2.21 1.89 -3.28
CA ASP A 25 -1.35 0.95 -2.60
C ASP A 25 -0.08 1.69 -2.20
N PRO A 26 0.13 1.99 -0.90
CA PRO A 26 1.29 2.77 -0.48
C PRO A 26 2.60 2.04 -0.85
N ARG A 27 2.52 0.74 -1.20
CA ARG A 27 3.65 -0.05 -1.68
C ARG A 27 4.28 0.45 -2.97
N SER A 28 3.51 1.02 -3.91
CA SER A 28 4.09 1.46 -5.19
C SER A 28 4.96 2.71 -5.03
N GLN A 29 4.53 3.67 -4.22
CA GLN A 29 5.38 4.81 -3.84
C GLN A 29 6.52 4.40 -2.91
N GLN A 30 6.34 3.37 -2.07
CA GLN A 30 7.39 2.89 -1.17
C GLN A 30 8.49 2.10 -1.90
N GLN A 31 8.18 1.39 -2.99
CA GLN A 31 9.19 0.75 -3.84
C GLN A 31 10.16 1.76 -4.43
N LEU A 32 9.64 2.88 -4.97
CA LEU A 32 10.46 3.98 -5.47
C LEU A 32 11.32 4.61 -4.37
N ALA A 33 10.81 4.68 -3.14
CA ALA A 33 11.55 5.24 -2.01
C ALA A 33 12.74 4.36 -1.58
N CYS A 34 12.64 3.04 -1.72
CA CYS A 34 13.76 2.14 -1.43
C CYS A 34 14.81 2.10 -2.56
N GLU A 35 14.39 2.41 -3.78
CA GLU A 35 15.28 2.37 -4.95
C GLU A 35 16.41 3.41 -4.84
N ASP A 36 16.09 4.65 -4.48
CA ASP A 36 17.10 5.70 -4.23
C ASP A 36 18.10 5.30 -3.13
N ASP A 37 17.60 4.73 -2.03
CA ASP A 37 18.46 4.25 -0.94
C ASP A 37 19.35 3.08 -1.37
N ALA A 38 18.87 2.19 -2.25
CA ALA A 38 19.66 1.09 -2.78
C ALA A 38 20.83 1.59 -3.63
N TYR A 39 20.58 2.53 -4.55
CA TYR A 39 21.64 3.15 -5.36
C TYR A 39 22.62 3.98 -4.53
N ARG A 40 22.14 4.70 -3.51
CA ARG A 40 22.97 5.59 -2.69
C ARG A 40 23.80 4.84 -1.65
N LEU A 41 23.28 3.76 -1.08
CA LEU A 41 23.89 3.09 0.07
C LEU A 41 24.50 1.72 -0.28
N CYS A 42 24.01 1.04 -1.33
CA CYS A 42 24.41 -0.31 -1.74
C CYS A 42 24.77 -0.42 -3.25
N PRO A 43 25.49 0.54 -3.87
CA PRO A 43 25.75 0.53 -5.31
C PRO A 43 26.54 -0.71 -5.77
N ASP A 44 27.43 -1.22 -4.93
CA ASP A 44 28.30 -2.37 -5.24
C ASP A 44 27.56 -3.72 -5.28
N GLU A 45 26.32 -3.75 -4.77
CA GLU A 45 25.51 -4.96 -4.73
C GLU A 45 24.55 -5.07 -5.92
N ILE A 46 24.39 -3.99 -6.70
CA ILE A 46 23.54 -3.95 -7.90
C ILE A 46 24.25 -4.71 -9.02
N PRO A 47 23.56 -5.56 -9.81
CA PRO A 47 22.11 -5.73 -9.91
C PRO A 47 21.53 -6.89 -9.07
N ASP A 48 22.27 -7.45 -8.12
CA ASP A 48 21.83 -8.61 -7.35
C ASP A 48 20.86 -8.20 -6.23
N GLU A 49 19.57 -8.42 -6.47
CA GLU A 49 18.50 -8.06 -5.54
C GLU A 49 18.67 -8.67 -4.14
N ALA A 50 19.15 -9.92 -4.05
CA ALA A 50 19.32 -10.59 -2.76
C ALA A 50 20.46 -9.95 -1.97
N ARG A 51 21.55 -9.59 -2.65
CA ARG A 51 22.68 -8.88 -2.05
C ARG A 51 22.29 -7.46 -1.63
N VAL A 52 21.56 -6.74 -2.47
CA VAL A 52 21.00 -5.41 -2.16
C VAL A 52 20.10 -5.49 -0.92
N ALA A 53 19.15 -6.44 -0.87
CA ALA A 53 18.27 -6.62 0.28
C ALA A 53 19.06 -6.90 1.57
N SER A 54 20.13 -7.69 1.48
CA SER A 54 21.01 -7.96 2.62
C SER A 54 21.78 -6.71 3.07
N CYS A 55 22.25 -5.89 2.12
CA CYS A 55 22.96 -4.64 2.40
C CYS A 55 22.02 -3.61 3.03
N MET A 56 20.82 -3.42 2.47
CA MET A 56 19.80 -2.53 3.04
C MET A 56 19.38 -2.99 4.45
N ALA A 57 19.29 -4.31 4.68
CA ALA A 57 19.02 -4.85 6.01
C ALA A 57 20.14 -4.54 7.03
N ARG A 58 21.40 -4.46 6.59
CA ARG A 58 22.54 -4.00 7.42
C ARG A 58 22.53 -2.49 7.64
N GLN A 59 22.05 -1.73 6.65
CA GLN A 59 22.02 -0.27 6.65
C GLN A 59 20.68 0.34 7.07
N LYS A 60 19.80 -0.41 7.74
CA LYS A 60 18.47 0.05 8.19
C LYS A 60 18.45 1.41 8.88
N SER A 61 19.50 1.75 9.63
CA SER A 61 19.62 3.06 10.29
C SER A 61 19.79 4.22 9.31
N LYS A 62 20.42 3.98 8.15
CA LYS A 62 20.72 4.97 7.11
C LYS A 62 19.66 5.08 6.01
N LEU A 63 18.72 4.13 5.95
CA LEU A 63 17.58 4.17 5.04
C LEU A 63 16.69 5.39 5.30
N SER A 64 16.05 5.89 4.25
CA SER A 64 14.96 6.86 4.35
C SER A 64 13.83 6.33 5.25
N PRO A 65 13.05 7.21 5.90
CA PRO A 65 11.94 6.79 6.76
C PRO A 65 10.93 5.89 6.05
N GLY A 66 10.65 6.17 4.77
CA GLY A 66 9.72 5.39 3.95
C GLY A 66 10.22 3.96 3.69
N CYS A 67 11.50 3.82 3.32
CA CYS A 67 12.09 2.51 3.09
C CYS A 67 12.29 1.73 4.39
N ARG A 68 12.72 2.40 5.47
CA ARG A 68 12.90 1.78 6.79
C ARG A 68 11.61 1.13 7.32
N ALA A 69 10.45 1.73 7.05
CA ALA A 69 9.16 1.17 7.44
C ALA A 69 8.87 -0.21 6.83
N MET A 70 9.49 -0.56 5.70
CA MET A 70 9.36 -1.90 5.09
C MET A 70 10.11 -2.98 5.87
N PHE A 71 11.16 -2.60 6.60
CA PHE A 71 11.93 -3.52 7.44
C PHE A 71 11.41 -3.60 8.88
N ALA A 72 10.46 -2.74 9.25
CA ALA A 72 9.77 -2.81 10.52
C ALA A 72 8.66 -3.88 10.46
N PRO A 73 8.36 -4.58 11.57
CA PRO A 73 7.22 -5.49 11.62
C PRO A 73 5.94 -4.71 11.36
N SER A 74 5.32 -4.91 10.19
CA SER A 74 4.05 -4.25 9.89
C SER A 74 2.92 -4.86 10.71
N PRO A 75 2.15 -4.08 11.49
CA PRO A 75 1.02 -4.59 12.26
C PRO A 75 -0.10 -5.15 11.35
N ARG A 76 -0.08 -4.83 10.05
CA ARG A 76 -1.10 -5.26 9.08
C ARG A 76 -0.96 -6.71 8.62
N HIS A 77 0.20 -7.35 8.75
CA HIS A 77 0.36 -8.77 8.39
C HIS A 77 -0.07 -9.74 9.50
N ARG A 78 -0.40 -9.22 10.70
CA ARG A 78 -0.79 -10.04 11.86
C ARG A 78 -2.30 -10.12 12.09
N ALA A 79 -3.09 -9.24 11.48
CA ALA A 79 -4.54 -9.16 11.68
C ALA A 79 -5.37 -10.04 10.72
N GLY A 80 -4.74 -10.95 9.98
CA GLY A 80 -5.39 -11.75 8.94
C GLY A 80 -4.93 -13.21 8.87
N ARG A 81 -4.34 -13.76 9.93
CA ARG A 81 -4.15 -15.21 10.08
C ARG A 81 -5.04 -15.72 11.19
#